data_AF-A0A291Q0W7-F1
#
_entry.id   AF-A0A291Q0W7-F1
#
_cell.length_a   1.000
_cell.length_b   1.000
_cell.length_c   1.000
_cell.angle_alpha   90.00
_cell.angle_beta   90.00
_cell.angle_gamma   90.00
#
_symmetry.space_group_name_H-M   'P 1'
#
loop_
_entity.id
_entity.type
_entity.pdbx_description
1 polymer ?
#
loop_
_entity_poly.entity_id
_entity_poly.type
_entity_poly.pdbx_seq_one_letter_code
_entity_poly.pdbx_strand_id
1 'polypeptide(L)' 'MPAPEELTPPEAARWAARSGLPLATDRHQVVAATANHIHSVVSRLRELDFAETPPAAHRAGEERHDAAV' A
#
# COMPACT_ATOMS: atom_id res chain seq x y z
N MET A 1 12.70 -14.26 9.41
CA MET A 1 11.37 -13.72 9.05
C MET A 1 11.02 -14.29 7.68
N PRO A 2 9.78 -14.77 7.44
CA PRO A 2 9.43 -15.22 6.09
C PRO A 2 9.56 -14.03 5.12
N ALA A 3 10.08 -14.31 3.92
CA ALA A 3 10.10 -13.34 2.84
C ALA A 3 8.66 -12.85 2.58
N PRO A 4 8.46 -11.59 2.17
CA PRO A 4 7.14 -11.14 1.78
C PRO A 4 6.59 -12.08 0.71
N GLU A 5 5.43 -12.69 0.96
CA GLU A 5 4.77 -13.54 -0.04
C GLU A 5 4.50 -12.68 -1.27
N GLU A 6 5.18 -13.01 -2.36
CA GLU A 6 5.06 -12.29 -3.61
C GLU A 6 3.64 -12.47 -4.14
N LEU A 7 2.96 -11.35 -4.40
CA LEU A 7 1.58 -11.35 -4.82
C LEU A 7 1.48 -11.95 -6.23
N THR A 8 0.68 -12.99 -6.40
CA THR A 8 0.50 -13.66 -7.68
C THR A 8 -0.49 -12.89 -8.58
N PRO A 9 -0.47 -13.08 -9.91
CA PRO A 9 -1.43 -12.45 -10.82
C PRO A 9 -2.91 -12.73 -10.49
N PRO A 10 -3.34 -13.96 -10.15
CA PRO A 10 -4.72 -14.23 -9.74
C PRO A 10 -5.11 -13.53 -8.44
N GLU A 11 -4.16 -13.39 -7.51
CA GLU A 11 -4.40 -12.65 -6.26
C GLU A 11 -4.56 -11.15 -6.56
N ALA A 12 -3.70 -10.56 -7.38
CA ALA A 12 -3.85 -9.17 -7.83
C ALA A 12 -5.25 -8.90 -8.40
N ALA A 13 -5.75 -9.79 -9.27
CA ALA A 13 -7.08 -9.70 -9.83
C ALA A 13 -8.18 -9.78 -8.77
N ARG A 14 -8.05 -10.70 -7.78
CA ARG A 14 -8.99 -10.84 -6.67
C ARG A 14 -9.04 -9.57 -5.80
N TRP A 15 -7.89 -8.98 -5.50
CA TRP A 15 -7.82 -7.75 -4.70
C TRP A 15 -8.39 -6.55 -5.46
N ALA A 16 -8.10 -6.42 -6.75
CA ALA A 16 -8.64 -5.35 -7.59
C ALA A 16 -10.17 -5.46 -7.77
N ALA A 17 -10.71 -6.68 -7.92
CA ALA A 17 -12.15 -6.90 -7.92
C ALA A 17 -12.79 -6.49 -6.59
N ARG A 18 -12.13 -6.78 -5.45
CA ARG A 18 -12.60 -6.37 -4.12
C ARG A 18 -12.65 -4.85 -3.95
N SER A 19 -11.77 -4.10 -4.62
CA SER A 19 -11.80 -2.63 -4.62
C SER A 19 -12.74 -2.02 -5.66
N GLY A 20 -13.55 -2.83 -6.35
CA GLY A 20 -14.47 -2.37 -7.39
C GLY A 20 -13.80 -2.03 -8.73
N LEU A 21 -12.56 -2.48 -8.95
CA LEU A 21 -11.76 -2.24 -10.15
C LEU A 21 -11.36 -3.58 -10.80
N PRO A 22 -12.30 -4.32 -11.40
CA PRO A 22 -11.96 -5.58 -12.06
C PRO A 22 -10.94 -5.38 -13.19
N LEU A 23 -9.91 -6.23 -13.22
CA LEU A 23 -8.82 -6.15 -14.19
C LEU A 23 -9.07 -7.08 -15.37
N ALA A 24 -8.83 -6.58 -16.58
CA ALA A 24 -8.69 -7.42 -17.76
C ALA A 24 -7.53 -8.43 -17.58
N THR A 25 -7.67 -9.64 -18.12
CA THR A 25 -6.74 -10.76 -17.88
C THR A 25 -5.30 -10.45 -18.29
N ASP A 26 -5.13 -9.71 -19.39
CA ASP A 26 -3.83 -9.24 -19.89
C ASP A 26 -3.12 -8.30 -18.91
N ARG A 27 -3.86 -7.67 -17.97
CA ARG A 27 -3.31 -6.76 -16.96
C ARG A 27 -2.90 -7.44 -15.66
N HIS A 28 -3.28 -8.69 -15.43
CA HIS A 28 -3.04 -9.35 -14.13
C HIS A 28 -1.55 -9.43 -13.80
N GLN A 29 -0.71 -9.78 -14.78
CA GLN A 29 0.73 -9.93 -14.58
C GLN A 29 1.41 -8.59 -14.26
N VAL A 30 1.13 -7.54 -15.04
CA VAL A 30 1.78 -6.23 -14.85
C VAL A 30 1.33 -5.57 -13.54
N VAL A 31 0.06 -5.74 -13.14
CA VAL A 31 -0.43 -5.21 -11.86
C VAL A 31 0.20 -5.95 -10.68
N ALA A 32 0.33 -7.28 -10.73
CA ALA A 32 1.02 -8.04 -9.69
C ALA A 32 2.48 -7.60 -9.52
N ALA A 33 3.23 -7.50 -10.62
CA ALA A 33 4.62 -7.02 -10.58
C ALA A 33 4.74 -5.60 -10.00
N THR A 34 3.82 -4.70 -10.39
CA THR A 34 3.78 -3.32 -9.87
C THR A 34 3.47 -3.30 -8.37
N ALA A 35 2.49 -4.09 -7.92
CA ALA A 35 2.13 -4.19 -6.51
C ALA A 35 3.30 -4.75 -5.67
N ASN A 36 4.01 -5.77 -6.18
CA ASN A 36 5.20 -6.32 -5.53
C ASN A 36 6.33 -5.30 -5.44
N HIS A 37 6.54 -4.50 -6.49
CA HIS A 37 7.52 -3.42 -6.47
C HIS A 37 7.18 -2.36 -5.41
N ILE A 38 5.93 -1.90 -5.36
CA ILE A 38 5.45 -0.97 -4.33
C ILE A 38 5.63 -1.59 -2.94
N HIS A 39 5.26 -2.86 -2.76
CA HIS A 39 5.41 -3.54 -1.48
C HIS A 39 6.87 -3.64 -1.04
N SER A 40 7.80 -3.86 -1.97
CA SER A 40 9.25 -3.84 -1.67
C SER A 40 9.70 -2.48 -1.12
N VAL A 41 9.23 -1.38 -1.72
CA VAL A 41 9.55 -0.01 -1.24
C VAL A 41 8.90 0.27 0.11
N VAL A 42 7.60 0.00 0.25
CA VAL A 42 6.83 0.26 1.49
C VAL A 42 7.29 -0.63 2.64
N SER A 43 7.75 -1.85 2.36
CA SER A 43 8.28 -2.76 3.40
C SER A 43 9.47 -2.16 4.14
N ARG A 44 10.24 -1.26 3.51
CA ARG A 44 11.34 -0.56 4.20
C ARG A 44 10.86 0.36 5.33
N LEU A 45 9.61 0.82 5.29
CA LEU A 45 9.02 1.58 6.41
C LEU A 45 8.83 0.71 7.66
N ARG A 46 8.75 -0.62 7.52
CA ARG A 46 8.67 -1.55 8.67
C ARG A 46 10.00 -1.69 9.41
N GLU A 47 11.10 -1.27 8.79
CA GLU A 47 12.43 -1.27 9.41
C GLU A 47 12.62 -0.05 10.32
N LEU A 48 11.74 0.96 10.22
CA LEU A 48 11.78 2.14 11.07
C LEU A 48 11.30 1.78 12.48
N ASP A 49 12.07 2.21 13.47
CA ASP A 49 11.65 2.16 14.87
C ASP A 49 10.77 3.37 15.18
N PHE A 50 9.49 3.12 15.44
CA PHE A 50 8.53 4.15 15.82
C PHE A 50 8.59 4.48 17.33
N ALA A 51 9.34 3.71 18.13
CA ALA A 51 9.43 3.84 19.59
C ALA A 51 8.04 4.04 20.22
N GLU A 52 7.88 5.04 21.09
CA GLU A 52 6.61 5.39 21.73
C GLU A 52 5.71 6.31 20.87
N THR A 53 6.03 6.50 19.59
CA THR A 53 5.24 7.37 18.70
C THR A 53 3.92 6.69 18.38
N PRO A 54 2.77 7.20 18.85
CA PRO A 54 1.48 6.61 18.54
C PRO A 54 1.11 6.85 17.08
N PRO A 55 0.30 5.98 16.45
CA PRO A 55 -0.24 6.26 15.12
C PRO A 55 -0.99 7.59 15.12
N ALA A 56 -0.66 8.46 14.17
CA ALA A 56 -1.41 9.69 14.00
C ALA A 56 -2.85 9.35 13.59
N ALA A 57 -3.83 9.76 14.39
CA ALA A 57 -5.23 9.64 14.02
C ALA A 57 -5.55 10.70 12.95
N HIS A 58 -5.59 10.29 11.69
CA HIS A 58 -6.05 11.16 10.61
C HIS A 58 -7.57 11.40 10.74
N ARG A 59 -7.95 12.54 11.30
CA ARG A 59 -9.32 13.07 11.18
C ARG A 59 -9.38 13.88 9.89
N ALA A 60 -10.02 13.32 8.86
CA ALA A 60 -10.35 14.05 7.64
C ALA A 60 -11.24 15.25 8.02
N GLY A 61 -10.65 16.45 8.13
CA GLY A 61 -11.38 17.68 8.48
C GLY A 61 -10.63 18.73 9.31
N GLU A 62 -9.44 18.45 9.85
CA GLU A 62 -8.67 19.42 10.66
C GLU A 62 -7.37 19.85 9.95
N GLU A 63 -7.48 20.40 8.75
CA GLU A 63 -6.39 21.21 8.17
C GLU A 63 -6.41 22.60 8.82
N ARG A 64 -5.71 22.76 9.95
CA ARG A 64 -5.29 24.10 10.41
C ARG A 64 -4.07 24.52 9.59
N HIS A 65 -4.33 25.21 8.48
CA HIS A 65 -3.31 26.02 7.82
C HIS A 65 -3.04 27.27 8.66
N ASP A 66 -2.24 27.15 9.72
CA ASP A 66 -1.51 28.31 10.26
C ASP A 66 -0.12 28.33 9.63
N ALA A 67 -0.07 28.80 8.39
CA ALA A 67 1.17 29.26 7.76
C ALA A 67 1.19 30.78 7.86
N ALA A 68 1.78 31.31 8.94
CA ALA A 68 2.18 32.70 9.00
C ALA A 68 3.50 32.85 8.21
N VAL A 69 3.49 33.72 7.19
CA VAL A 69 4.68 34.27 6.53
C VAL A 69 4.60 35.78 6.65
#